data_AF-A0A8H6BRJ8-F1
#
_entry.id   AF-A0A8H6BRJ8-F1
#
_cell.length_a   1.000
_cell.length_b   1.000
_cell.length_c   1.000
_cell.angle_alpha   90.00
_cell.angle_beta   90.00
_cell.angle_gamma   90.00
#
_symmetry.space_group_name_H-M   'P 1'
#
loop_
_entity.id
_entity.type
_entity.pdbx_description
1 polymer ?
#
loop_
_entity_poly.entity_id
_entity_poly.type
_entity_poly.pdbx_seq_one_letter_code
_entity_poly.pdbx_strand_id
1 'polypeptide(L)'
;MFNVSKHYKKSSTNNSTNGDKDESTKDQISQAYRGLYPFFIYYGFVFLLLWIYPQILYDYGFPLVISIGCTIAFSVGRIILAHLTLQEFPFIQYPMFVPIGQLILSKILIDIYGYGTAKVLHAISWLGCGITLGIHGIFVAEVITEITTYLDIYALSIKHKKIN
;
A
#
# COMPACT_ATOMS: atom_id res chain seq x y z
N MET A 1 -4.88 25.83 -7.06
CA MET A 1 -4.21 24.58 -7.47
C MET A 1 -3.55 24.78 -8.82
N PHE A 2 -2.22 24.69 -8.90
CA PHE A 2 -1.51 24.70 -10.17
C PHE A 2 -1.92 23.45 -10.97
N ASN A 3 -2.57 23.66 -12.11
CA ASN A 3 -3.02 22.57 -12.96
C ASN A 3 -1.81 21.97 -13.67
N VAL A 4 -1.27 20.88 -13.10
CA VAL A 4 -0.08 20.16 -13.59
C VAL A 4 -0.24 19.76 -15.06
N SER A 5 -1.47 19.49 -15.51
CA SER A 5 -1.76 19.20 -16.93
C SER A 5 -1.39 20.35 -17.87
N LYS A 6 -1.54 21.61 -17.44
CA LYS A 6 -1.14 22.79 -18.23
C LYS A 6 0.38 22.98 -18.27
N HIS A 7 1.10 22.55 -17.23
CA HIS A 7 2.56 22.66 -17.18
C HIS A 7 3.22 21.65 -18.14
N TYR A 8 2.74 20.41 -18.17
CA TYR A 8 3.17 19.42 -19.16
C TYR A 8 2.81 19.85 -20.58
N LYS A 9 1.58 20.35 -20.80
CA LYS A 9 1.13 20.82 -22.12
C LYS A 9 1.94 22.02 -22.64
N LYS A 10 2.31 22.97 -21.77
CA LYS A 10 3.11 24.15 -22.13
C LYS A 10 4.57 23.81 -22.42
N SER A 11 5.15 22.84 -21.69
CA SER A 11 6.51 22.33 -21.99
C SER A 11 6.56 21.55 -23.32
N SER A 12 5.49 20.85 -23.70
CA SER A 12 5.39 20.18 -25.00
C SER A 12 5.28 21.14 -26.19
N THR A 13 4.57 22.27 -26.05
CA THR A 13 4.41 23.25 -27.15
C THR A 13 5.72 23.96 -27.52
N ASN A 14 6.67 24.10 -26.59
CA ASN A 14 7.97 24.74 -26.86
C ASN A 14 9.01 23.79 -27.50
N ASN A 15 8.75 22.49 -27.55
CA ASN A 15 9.68 21.47 -28.04
C ASN A 15 9.12 20.71 -29.25
N SER A 16 8.66 21.45 -30.27
CA SER A 16 8.30 20.88 -31.57
C SER A 16 9.51 20.22 -32.25
N THR A 17 9.69 18.93 -31.97
CA THR A 17 10.26 17.93 -32.87
C THR A 17 9.30 16.75 -32.81
N ASN A 18 8.43 16.72 -33.82
CA ASN A 18 7.20 15.94 -33.93
C ASN A 18 7.47 14.43 -34.04
N GLY A 19 6.71 13.62 -33.30
CA GLY A 19 6.61 12.16 -33.50
C GLY A 19 6.67 11.37 -32.19
N ASP A 20 7.85 11.29 -31.58
CA ASP A 20 8.17 10.32 -30.51
C ASP A 20 7.77 10.75 -29.08
N LYS A 21 7.70 12.07 -28.82
CA LYS A 21 7.53 12.59 -27.45
C LYS A 21 6.09 12.58 -26.94
N ASP A 22 5.10 12.58 -27.83
CA ASP A 22 3.68 12.51 -27.45
C ASP A 22 3.27 11.10 -27.01
N GLU A 23 3.91 10.06 -27.53
CA GLU A 23 3.74 8.68 -27.07
C GLU A 23 4.38 8.50 -25.68
N SER A 24 5.63 8.95 -25.50
CA SER A 24 6.32 8.95 -24.20
C SER A 24 5.56 9.69 -23.09
N THR A 25 4.91 10.82 -23.40
CA THR A 25 4.14 11.58 -22.41
C THR A 25 2.84 10.87 -22.02
N LYS A 26 2.15 10.24 -22.98
CA LYS A 26 0.96 9.42 -22.70
C LYS A 26 1.33 8.18 -21.90
N ASP A 27 2.50 7.59 -22.15
CA ASP A 27 3.00 6.43 -21.42
C ASP A 27 3.39 6.76 -19.98
N GLN A 28 4.01 7.92 -19.72
CA GLN A 28 4.29 8.37 -18.36
C GLN A 28 3.00 8.65 -17.58
N ILE A 29 2.00 9.24 -18.23
CA ILE A 29 0.68 9.49 -17.62
C ILE A 29 -0.05 8.16 -17.36
N SER A 30 -0.01 7.21 -18.30
CA SER A 30 -0.65 5.90 -18.13
C SER A 30 0.03 5.08 -17.01
N GLN A 31 1.35 5.17 -16.88
CA GLN A 31 2.11 4.57 -15.78
C GLN A 31 1.73 5.19 -14.42
N ALA A 32 1.52 6.51 -14.36
CA ALA A 32 1.06 7.16 -13.14
C ALA A 32 -0.35 6.68 -12.71
N TYR A 33 -1.28 6.54 -13.66
CA TYR A 33 -2.61 5.97 -13.37
C TYR A 33 -2.54 4.51 -12.91
N ARG A 34 -1.55 3.75 -13.40
CA ARG A 34 -1.37 2.34 -13.02
C ARG A 34 -1.02 2.17 -11.54
N GLY A 35 -0.34 3.16 -10.93
CA GLY A 35 -0.07 3.18 -9.49
C GLY A 35 -1.30 3.43 -8.62
N LEU A 36 -2.40 3.95 -9.19
CA LEU A 36 -3.64 4.22 -8.46
C LEU A 36 -4.60 3.02 -8.44
N TYR A 37 -4.47 2.11 -9.42
CA TYR A 37 -5.24 0.87 -9.49
C TYR A 37 -5.22 0.02 -8.19
N PRO A 38 -4.06 -0.25 -7.55
CA PRO A 38 -4.02 -1.02 -6.31
C PRO A 38 -4.87 -0.41 -5.19
N PHE A 39 -4.88 0.92 -5.06
CA PHE A 39 -5.68 1.62 -4.05
C PHE A 39 -7.17 1.33 -4.21
N PHE A 40 -7.72 1.48 -5.42
CA PHE A 40 -9.14 1.23 -5.66
C PHE A 40 -9.53 -0.24 -5.50
N ILE A 41 -8.66 -1.16 -5.94
CA ILE A 41 -8.91 -2.60 -5.75
C ILE A 41 -8.99 -2.93 -4.25
N TYR A 42 -8.04 -2.43 -3.46
CA TYR A 42 -8.00 -2.70 -2.03
C TYR A 42 -9.29 -2.23 -1.33
N TYR A 43 -9.69 -0.97 -1.55
CA TYR A 43 -10.94 -0.48 -0.98
C TYR A 43 -12.15 -1.23 -1.53
N GLY A 44 -12.15 -1.63 -2.80
CA GLY A 44 -13.18 -2.50 -3.37
C GLY A 44 -13.35 -3.80 -2.57
N PHE A 45 -12.25 -4.46 -2.20
CA PHE A 45 -12.31 -5.65 -1.35
C PHE A 45 -12.75 -5.37 0.09
N VAL A 46 -12.33 -4.25 0.68
CA VAL A 46 -12.79 -3.84 2.01
C VAL A 46 -14.30 -3.58 2.00
N PHE A 47 -14.81 -2.86 0.99
CA PHE A 47 -16.25 -2.64 0.82
C PHE A 47 -17.00 -3.95 0.60
N LEU A 48 -16.46 -4.86 -0.21
CA LEU A 48 -17.07 -6.17 -0.43
C LEU A 48 -17.13 -7.00 0.87
N LEU A 49 -16.07 -6.98 1.68
CA LEU A 49 -16.04 -7.64 2.99
C LEU A 49 -17.12 -7.07 3.93
N LEU A 50 -17.26 -5.74 3.98
CA LEU A 50 -18.27 -5.06 4.79
C LEU A 50 -19.69 -5.29 4.27
N TRP A 51 -19.87 -5.45 2.96
CA TRP A 51 -21.17 -5.76 2.37
C TRP A 51 -21.65 -7.16 2.75
N ILE A 52 -20.74 -8.14 2.76
CA ILE A 52 -21.06 -9.52 3.14
C ILE A 52 -21.25 -9.65 4.65
N TYR A 53 -20.39 -9.00 5.45
CA TYR A 53 -20.40 -9.07 6.91
C TYR A 53 -20.45 -7.67 7.53
N PRO A 54 -21.61 -7.01 7.53
CA PRO A 54 -21.75 -5.66 8.10
C PRO A 54 -21.46 -5.63 9.61
N GLN A 55 -21.57 -6.79 10.29
CA GLN A 55 -21.24 -6.98 11.70
C GLN A 55 -19.78 -6.61 12.02
N ILE A 56 -18.85 -6.75 11.06
CA ILE A 56 -17.45 -6.35 11.26
C ILE A 56 -17.37 -4.85 11.60
N LEU A 57 -18.20 -4.02 10.98
CA LEU A 57 -18.16 -2.58 11.19
C LEU A 57 -18.64 -2.18 12.60
N TYR A 58 -19.70 -2.82 13.08
CA TYR A 58 -20.34 -2.47 14.34
C TYR A 58 -19.64 -3.10 15.56
N ASP A 59 -19.30 -4.39 15.48
CA ASP A 59 -18.73 -5.12 16.61
C ASP A 59 -17.19 -5.08 16.62
N TYR A 60 -16.57 -5.00 15.43
CA TYR A 60 -15.11 -5.11 15.24
C TYR A 60 -14.53 -3.93 14.45
N GLY A 61 -15.15 -2.75 14.54
CA GLY A 61 -14.69 -1.55 13.83
C GLY A 61 -13.27 -1.12 14.22
N PHE A 62 -12.89 -1.30 15.48
CA PHE A 62 -11.54 -0.95 15.95
C PHE A 62 -10.40 -1.72 15.24
N PRO A 63 -10.36 -3.07 15.27
CA PRO A 63 -9.34 -3.82 14.54
C PRO A 63 -9.39 -3.60 13.04
N LEU A 64 -10.58 -3.33 12.47
CA LEU A 64 -10.73 -2.99 11.06
C LEU A 64 -10.01 -1.68 10.70
N VAL A 65 -10.24 -0.60 11.46
CA VAL A 65 -9.61 0.71 11.20
C VAL A 65 -8.09 0.62 11.33
N ILE A 66 -7.58 -0.06 12.36
CA ILE A 66 -6.13 -0.25 12.53
C ILE A 66 -5.56 -1.05 11.36
N SER A 67 -6.20 -2.14 10.97
CA SER A 67 -5.76 -2.97 9.84
C SER A 67 -5.67 -2.17 8.53
N ILE A 68 -6.71 -1.38 8.23
CA ILE A 68 -6.73 -0.49 7.07
C ILE A 68 -5.64 0.57 7.17
N GLY A 69 -5.52 1.22 8.32
CA GLY A 69 -4.50 2.24 8.57
C GLY A 69 -3.08 1.73 8.37
N CYS A 70 -2.74 0.57 8.95
CA CYS A 70 -1.44 -0.07 8.81
C CYS A 70 -1.14 -0.45 7.35
N THR A 71 -2.11 -0.99 6.62
CA THR A 71 -1.94 -1.33 5.19
C THR A 71 -1.70 -0.08 4.34
N ILE A 72 -2.49 0.98 4.52
CA ILE A 72 -2.29 2.23 3.76
C ILE A 72 -0.97 2.91 4.15
N ALA A 73 -0.61 2.92 5.43
CA ALA A 73 0.66 3.47 5.89
C ALA A 73 1.86 2.70 5.30
N PHE A 74 1.78 1.37 5.23
CA PHE A 74 2.78 0.54 4.55
C PHE A 74 2.87 0.89 3.05
N SER A 75 1.72 1.02 2.39
CA SER A 75 1.63 1.37 0.96
C SER A 75 2.34 2.70 0.65
N VAL A 76 1.98 3.75 1.40
CA VAL A 76 2.57 5.09 1.24
C VAL A 76 4.05 5.09 1.63
N GLY A 77 4.43 4.38 2.70
CA GLY A 77 5.82 4.26 3.10
C GLY A 77 6.71 3.66 2.01
N ARG A 78 6.26 2.59 1.33
CA ARG A 78 7.01 1.99 0.22
C ARG A 78 7.12 2.93 -0.98
N ILE A 79 6.09 3.74 -1.24
CA ILE A 79 6.13 4.77 -2.29
C ILE A 79 7.18 5.84 -1.96
N ILE A 80 7.24 6.30 -0.70
CA ILE A 80 8.24 7.26 -0.24
C ILE A 80 9.65 6.67 -0.37
N LEU A 81 9.86 5.43 0.07
CA LEU A 81 11.14 4.74 -0.07
C LEU A 81 11.58 4.71 -1.53
N ALA A 82 10.75 4.19 -2.44
CA ALA A 82 11.10 4.09 -3.86
C ALA A 82 11.47 5.45 -4.47
N HIS A 83 10.78 6.52 -4.06
CA HIS A 83 11.07 7.86 -4.56
C HIS A 83 12.40 8.42 -4.02
N LEU A 84 12.71 8.17 -2.74
CA LEU A 84 13.95 8.64 -2.12
C LEU A 84 15.16 7.82 -2.58
N THR A 85 15.03 6.51 -2.69
CA THR A 85 16.13 5.60 -3.07
C THR A 85 16.30 5.45 -4.59
N LEU A 86 15.43 6.09 -5.39
CA LEU A 86 15.37 5.98 -6.85
C LEU A 86 15.17 4.51 -7.34
N GLN A 87 14.46 3.71 -6.54
CA GLN A 87 14.07 2.33 -6.88
C GLN A 87 12.79 2.30 -7.73
N GLU A 88 12.49 1.14 -8.32
CA GLU A 88 11.26 0.92 -9.07
C GLU A 88 10.00 1.09 -8.21
N PHE A 89 8.90 1.56 -8.81
CA PHE A 89 7.67 1.86 -8.10
C PHE A 89 6.98 0.58 -7.58
N PRO A 90 6.59 0.52 -6.29
CA PRO A 90 6.01 -0.68 -5.70
C PRO A 90 4.51 -0.82 -6.04
N PHE A 91 4.21 -1.49 -7.15
CA PHE A 91 2.82 -1.67 -7.62
C PHE A 91 2.00 -2.68 -6.81
N ILE A 92 2.64 -3.67 -6.17
CA ILE A 92 1.97 -4.73 -5.41
C ILE A 92 2.56 -4.77 -3.99
N GLN A 93 1.68 -4.79 -2.99
CA GLN A 93 2.06 -4.79 -1.58
C GLN A 93 1.36 -5.94 -0.86
N TYR A 94 2.11 -6.72 -0.08
CA TYR A 94 1.58 -7.90 0.63
C TYR A 94 0.40 -7.61 1.59
N PRO A 95 0.37 -6.50 2.36
CA PRO A 95 -0.75 -6.18 3.24
C PRO A 95 -2.09 -5.97 2.52
N MET A 96 -2.08 -5.70 1.21
CA MET A 96 -3.30 -5.51 0.43
C MET A 96 -4.11 -6.80 0.24
N PHE A 97 -3.49 -7.97 0.37
CA PHE A 97 -4.19 -9.25 0.23
C PHE A 97 -4.94 -9.67 1.50
N VAL A 98 -4.74 -8.95 2.62
CA VAL A 98 -5.33 -9.31 3.91
C VAL A 98 -6.86 -9.31 3.88
N PRO A 99 -7.58 -8.28 3.34
CA PRO A 99 -9.04 -8.31 3.28
C PRO A 99 -9.58 -9.46 2.43
N ILE A 100 -8.87 -9.84 1.36
CA ILE A 100 -9.23 -10.97 0.49
C ILE A 100 -9.11 -12.28 1.27
N GLY A 101 -7.99 -12.46 1.98
CA GLY A 101 -7.78 -13.62 2.85
C GLY A 101 -8.84 -13.71 3.95
N GLN A 102 -9.19 -12.59 4.58
CA GLN A 102 -10.24 -12.53 5.59
C GLN A 102 -11.62 -12.90 5.02
N LEU A 103 -11.94 -12.47 3.79
CA LEU A 103 -13.20 -12.79 3.11
C LEU A 103 -13.28 -14.28 2.74
N ILE A 104 -12.23 -14.84 2.15
CA ILE A 104 -12.19 -16.27 1.77
C ILE A 104 -12.28 -17.14 3.02
N LEU A 105 -11.51 -16.81 4.07
CA LEU A 105 -11.48 -17.60 5.30
C LEU A 105 -12.80 -17.53 6.05
N SER A 106 -13.43 -16.35 6.14
CA SER A 106 -14.76 -16.23 6.78
C SER A 106 -15.82 -17.02 6.01
N LYS A 107 -15.79 -16.97 4.68
CA LYS A 107 -16.69 -17.78 3.84
C LYS A 107 -16.51 -19.27 4.05
N ILE A 108 -15.28 -19.77 4.08
CA ILE A 108 -15.02 -21.21 4.29
C ILE A 108 -15.45 -21.65 5.70
N LEU A 109 -15.11 -20.87 6.74
CA LEU A 109 -15.41 -21.27 8.12
C LEU A 109 -16.91 -21.20 8.45
N ILE A 110 -17.64 -20.27 7.83
CA ILE A 110 -19.07 -20.08 8.08
C ILE A 110 -19.91 -20.97 7.16
N ASP A 111 -19.67 -20.96 5.85
CA ASP A 111 -20.54 -21.62 4.87
C ASP A 111 -20.22 -23.13 4.73
N ILE A 112 -18.97 -23.55 4.89
CA ILE A 112 -18.58 -24.97 4.75
C ILE A 112 -18.55 -25.69 6.10
N TYR A 113 -17.93 -25.08 7.12
CA TYR A 113 -17.78 -25.70 8.44
C TYR A 113 -18.94 -25.40 9.40
N GLY A 114 -19.79 -24.42 9.10
CA GLY A 114 -20.95 -24.09 9.93
C GLY A 114 -20.60 -23.51 11.31
N TYR A 115 -19.40 -22.95 11.48
CA TYR A 115 -19.02 -22.33 12.76
C TYR A 115 -19.83 -21.06 13.02
N GLY A 116 -20.08 -20.78 14.31
CA GLY A 116 -20.85 -19.61 14.72
C GLY A 116 -20.23 -18.31 14.20
N THR A 117 -21.02 -17.56 13.42
CA THR A 117 -20.60 -16.35 12.70
C THR A 117 -19.86 -15.36 13.61
N ALA A 118 -20.38 -15.09 14.80
CA ALA A 118 -19.77 -14.12 15.74
C ALA A 118 -18.35 -14.51 16.19
N LYS A 119 -18.11 -15.80 16.48
CA LYS A 119 -16.80 -16.29 16.93
C LYS A 119 -15.77 -16.23 15.81
N VAL A 120 -16.18 -16.65 14.61
CA VAL A 120 -15.32 -16.62 13.41
C VAL A 120 -14.94 -15.18 13.08
N LEU A 121 -15.92 -14.27 13.09
CA LEU A 121 -15.71 -12.88 12.75
C LEU A 121 -14.80 -12.16 13.74
N HIS A 122 -14.95 -12.44 15.04
CA HIS A 122 -14.03 -11.98 16.07
C HIS A 122 -12.59 -12.41 15.77
N ALA A 123 -12.39 -13.72 15.58
CA ALA A 123 -11.07 -14.30 15.37
C ALA A 123 -10.41 -13.75 14.10
N ILE A 124 -11.15 -13.68 12.98
CA ILE A 124 -10.63 -13.21 11.70
C ILE A 124 -10.31 -11.70 11.73
N SER A 125 -11.11 -10.90 12.42
CA SER A 125 -10.88 -9.45 12.53
C SER A 125 -9.60 -9.15 13.30
N TRP A 126 -9.41 -9.79 14.46
CA TRP A 126 -8.19 -9.65 15.26
C TRP A 126 -6.96 -10.28 14.62
N LEU A 127 -7.12 -11.41 13.93
CA LEU A 127 -6.04 -12.04 13.16
C LEU A 127 -5.58 -11.12 12.02
N GLY A 128 -6.51 -10.57 11.23
CA GLY A 128 -6.17 -9.63 10.15
C GLY A 128 -5.49 -8.36 10.68
N CYS A 129 -5.96 -7.82 11.80
CA CYS A 129 -5.32 -6.71 12.49
C CYS A 129 -3.91 -7.06 12.98
N GLY A 130 -3.70 -8.24 13.57
CA GLY A 130 -2.39 -8.68 14.05
C GLY A 130 -1.38 -8.86 12.91
N ILE A 131 -1.81 -9.44 11.78
CA ILE A 131 -0.95 -9.62 10.60
C ILE A 131 -0.52 -8.27 10.02
N THR A 132 -1.47 -7.35 9.80
CA THR A 132 -1.16 -6.02 9.24
C THR A 132 -0.29 -5.19 10.16
N LEU A 133 -0.55 -5.23 11.47
CA LEU A 133 0.26 -4.54 12.47
C LEU A 133 1.67 -5.14 12.53
N GLY A 134 1.80 -6.47 12.49
CA GLY A 134 3.11 -7.15 12.47
C GLY A 134 3.94 -6.78 11.25
N ILE A 135 3.34 -6.83 10.04
CA ILE A 135 4.02 -6.44 8.81
C ILE A 135 4.42 -4.96 8.87
N HIS A 136 3.52 -4.08 9.33
CA HIS A 136 3.82 -2.66 9.46
C HIS A 136 4.93 -2.39 10.49
N GLY A 137 4.95 -3.10 11.61
CA GLY A 137 5.98 -2.97 12.64
C GLY A 137 7.38 -3.32 12.12
N ILE A 138 7.51 -4.43 11.39
CA ILE A 138 8.78 -4.82 10.75
C ILE A 138 9.19 -3.77 9.70
N PHE A 139 8.22 -3.33 8.91
CA PHE A 139 8.45 -2.33 7.87
C PHE A 139 9.01 -1.00 8.40
N VAL A 140 8.59 -0.54 9.58
CA VAL A 140 9.16 0.68 10.19
C VAL A 140 10.67 0.55 10.39
N ALA A 141 11.14 -0.61 10.86
CA ALA A 141 12.58 -0.85 11.02
C ALA A 141 13.31 -0.85 9.66
N GLU A 142 12.73 -1.49 8.63
CA GLU A 142 13.29 -1.51 7.28
C GLU A 142 13.39 -0.11 6.66
N VAL A 143 12.35 0.72 6.82
CA VAL A 143 12.35 2.10 6.30
C VAL A 143 13.47 2.91 6.92
N ILE A 144 13.65 2.80 8.24
CA ILE A 144 14.69 3.57 8.93
C ILE A 144 16.07 3.12 8.44
N THR A 145 16.33 1.81 8.37
CA THR A 145 17.64 1.29 7.93
C THR A 145 17.94 1.62 6.46
N GLU A 146 16.95 1.54 5.59
CA GLU A 146 17.13 1.80 4.16
C GLU A 146 17.36 3.29 3.87
N ILE A 147 16.58 4.20 4.49
CA ILE A 147 16.77 5.65 4.35
C ILE A 147 18.12 6.09 4.93
N THR A 148 18.46 5.62 6.13
CA THR A 148 19.72 5.97 6.82
C THR A 148 20.93 5.51 6.02
N THR A 149 20.87 4.32 5.43
CA THR A 149 21.93 3.80 4.56
C THR A 149 22.02 4.57 3.25
N TYR A 150 20.89 4.91 2.62
CA TYR A 150 20.88 5.65 1.36
C TYR A 150 21.42 7.07 1.49
N LEU A 151 21.09 7.77 2.58
CA LEU A 151 21.50 9.16 2.83
C LEU A 151 22.87 9.29 3.56
N ASP A 152 23.59 8.18 3.81
CA ASP A 152 24.82 8.13 4.63
C ASP A 152 24.64 8.73 6.04
N ILE A 153 23.43 8.65 6.60
CA ILE A 153 23.08 9.14 7.94
C ILE A 153 23.10 7.97 8.91
N TYR A 154 24.08 7.94 9.81
CA TYR A 154 24.34 6.81 10.71
C TYR A 154 23.50 6.87 11.99
N ALA A 155 22.18 6.72 11.88
CA ALA A 155 21.28 6.77 13.03
C ALA A 155 21.21 5.45 13.83
N LEU A 156 21.39 4.29 13.16
CA LEU A 156 21.31 2.95 13.77
C LEU A 156 22.60 2.12 13.64
N SER A 157 23.66 2.68 13.06
CA SER A 157 24.96 2.01 12.85
C SER A 157 26.09 3.01 13.12
N ILE A 158 27.23 2.57 13.64
CA ILE A 158 28.39 3.45 13.87
C ILE A 158 29.30 3.39 12.65
N LYS A 159 29.59 4.55 12.04
CA LYS A 159 30.53 4.68 10.93
C LYS A 159 31.96 4.39 11.41
N HIS A 160 32.45 3.17 11.20
CA HIS A 160 33.87 2.88 11.35
C HIS A 160 34.64 3.43 10.15
N LYS A 161 35.51 4.40 10.41
CA LYS A 161 36.44 4.93 9.40
C LYS A 161 37.34 3.77 8.94
N LYS A 162 37.33 3.45 7.65
CA LYS A 162 38.35 2.56 7.07
C LYS A 162 39.71 3.22 7.26
N ILE A 163 40.56 2.59 8.06
CA ILE A 163 41.96 2.98 8.20
C ILE A 163 42.66 2.37 6.99
N ASN A 164 42.98 3.20 5.99
CA ASN A 164 43.99 2.88 4.99
C ASN A 164 45.36 3.27 5.55
#